data_AF-A0A2V5M9T3-F1
#
_entry.id   AF-A0A2V5M9T3-F1
#
_cell.length_a   1.000
_cell.length_b   1.000
_cell.length_c   1.000
_cell.angle_alpha   90.00
_cell.angle_beta   90.00
_cell.angle_gamma   90.00
#
_symmetry.space_group_name_H-M   'P 1'
#
loop_
_entity.id
_entity.type
_entity.pdbx_description
1 polymer ?
#
loop_
_entity_poly.entity_id
_entity_poly.type
_entity_poly.pdbx_seq_one_letter_code
_entity_poly.pdbx_strand_id
1 'polypeptide(L)'
;MRTPITLSIIFLIPLSHFARAEWRLEAETGAVYDSNLSNSDRGTDVRDDFAWRSDVVAGNAVQLARDLRLSVGADVRGEVWDRFDAFNTIAAGTSAGLRYRFGLGRSAPWILLEDRFGYDWFHDSAQSGSDNVINLRAGIALSDRIALEGGYEFESFVAPDNFYDRQLHRGDAHIFFDVTSSLQVALGYTYREGDVISYAVPPRPDIAPFAIEREDETEFGLPLRTAYKFV
;
A
#
# COMPACT_ATOMS: atom_id res chain seq x y z
N MET A 1 10.45 3.48 17.80
CA MET A 1 9.69 2.77 16.74
C MET A 1 10.45 1.53 16.31
N ARG A 2 9.92 0.34 16.59
CA ARG A 2 10.43 -0.91 16.02
C ARG A 2 9.73 -1.12 14.68
N THR A 3 10.48 -1.31 13.61
CA THR A 3 9.95 -1.70 12.30
C THR A 3 9.29 -3.07 12.42
N PRO A 4 7.99 -3.23 12.11
CA PRO A 4 7.38 -4.55 12.01
C PRO A 4 8.08 -5.33 10.89
N ILE A 5 8.37 -6.61 11.13
CA ILE A 5 8.94 -7.51 10.14
C ILE A 5 7.75 -8.18 9.44
N THR A 6 7.42 -7.70 8.24
CA THR A 6 6.43 -8.35 7.37
C THR A 6 7.13 -9.45 6.56
N LEU A 7 6.69 -10.70 6.70
CA LEU A 7 7.12 -11.81 5.86
C LEU A 7 6.02 -12.11 4.83
N SER A 8 6.21 -11.71 3.57
CA SER A 8 5.28 -12.00 2.47
C SER A 8 5.81 -13.16 1.62
N ILE A 9 5.00 -14.21 1.44
CA ILE A 9 5.28 -15.32 0.52
C ILE A 9 4.41 -15.13 -0.72
N ILE A 10 5.02 -14.77 -1.85
CA ILE A 10 4.33 -14.52 -3.13
C ILE A 10 4.41 -15.77 -4.01
N PHE A 11 3.27 -16.31 -4.44
CA PHE A 11 3.17 -17.32 -5.49
C PHE A 11 2.85 -16.66 -6.83
N LEU A 12 3.83 -16.57 -7.73
CA LEU A 12 3.67 -16.02 -9.08
C LEU A 12 3.44 -17.15 -10.10
N ILE A 13 2.27 -17.16 -10.75
CA ILE A 13 1.99 -18.02 -11.91
C ILE A 13 2.06 -17.15 -13.17
N PRO A 14 3.08 -17.29 -14.04
CA PRO A 14 3.14 -16.51 -15.27
C PRO A 14 2.29 -17.16 -16.37
N LEU A 15 1.31 -16.43 -16.88
CA LEU A 15 0.64 -16.71 -18.16
C LEU A 15 1.14 -15.69 -19.20
N SER A 16 1.88 -16.18 -20.19
CA SER A 16 2.48 -15.37 -21.27
C SER A 16 1.55 -15.33 -22.48
N HIS A 17 1.04 -14.16 -22.90
CA HIS A 17 0.38 -13.98 -24.20
C HIS A 17 0.73 -12.64 -24.88
N PHE A 18 0.53 -12.59 -26.20
CA PHE A 18 1.11 -11.67 -27.18
C PHE A 18 0.38 -10.32 -27.29
N ALA A 19 1.15 -9.26 -27.54
CA ALA A 19 0.73 -7.85 -27.69
C ALA A 19 -0.47 -7.60 -28.64
N ARG A 20 -1.68 -7.64 -28.08
CA ARG A 20 -2.81 -6.74 -28.36
C ARG A 20 -3.17 -6.04 -27.04
N ALA A 21 -4.16 -5.14 -27.03
CA ALA A 21 -4.72 -4.59 -25.79
C ALA A 21 -5.36 -5.73 -24.98
N GLU A 22 -4.50 -6.51 -24.32
CA GLU A 22 -4.84 -7.75 -23.64
C GLU A 22 -5.13 -7.40 -22.20
N TRP A 23 -6.26 -7.90 -21.73
CA TRP A 23 -6.61 -7.80 -20.32
C TRP A 23 -5.56 -8.56 -19.51
N ARG A 24 -4.84 -7.85 -18.66
CA ARG A 24 -4.00 -8.44 -17.62
C ARG A 24 -4.90 -8.79 -16.45
N LEU A 25 -4.90 -10.04 -16.06
CA LEU A 25 -5.49 -10.51 -14.80
C LEU A 25 -4.35 -10.97 -13.90
N GLU A 26 -4.33 -10.46 -12.69
CA GLU A 26 -3.38 -10.82 -11.65
C GLU A 26 -4.16 -11.16 -10.39
N ALA A 27 -3.75 -12.23 -9.71
CA ALA A 27 -4.34 -12.63 -8.45
C ALA A 27 -3.21 -13.05 -7.52
N GLU A 28 -3.17 -12.44 -6.35
CA GLU A 28 -2.28 -12.77 -5.26
C GLU A 28 -3.11 -13.23 -4.07
N THR A 29 -2.64 -14.24 -3.36
CA THR A 29 -3.27 -14.70 -2.13
C THR A 29 -2.19 -15.23 -1.20
N GLY A 30 -2.30 -14.92 0.08
CA GLY A 30 -1.24 -15.19 1.03
C GLY A 30 -1.65 -14.96 2.47
N ALA A 31 -0.70 -15.25 3.34
CA ALA A 31 -0.82 -15.18 4.77
C ALA A 31 0.20 -14.16 5.30
N VAL A 32 -0.22 -13.29 6.21
CA VAL A 32 0.61 -12.27 6.82
C VAL A 32 0.52 -12.38 8.33
N TYR A 33 1.65 -12.22 9.02
CA TYR A 33 1.70 -12.09 10.46
C TYR A 33 2.13 -10.68 10.82
N ASP A 34 1.29 -9.94 11.54
CA ASP A 34 1.62 -8.66 12.12
C ASP A 34 1.96 -8.82 13.60
N SER A 35 3.20 -8.50 13.98
CA SER A 35 3.66 -8.58 15.37
C SER A 35 3.16 -7.43 16.26
N ASN A 36 2.56 -6.38 15.68
CA ASN A 36 2.09 -5.19 16.39
C ASN A 36 0.95 -4.49 15.65
N LEU A 37 -0.16 -5.21 15.44
CA LEU A 37 -1.40 -4.69 14.87
C LEU A 37 -1.95 -3.48 15.65
N SER A 38 -1.76 -3.45 16.96
CA SER A 38 -2.19 -2.30 17.79
C SER A 38 -1.32 -1.05 17.63
N ASN A 39 -0.23 -1.10 16.84
CA ASN A 39 0.75 -0.01 16.70
C ASN A 39 1.22 0.56 18.05
N SER A 40 1.31 -0.28 19.09
CA SER A 40 1.67 0.18 20.42
C SER A 40 3.18 0.18 20.62
N ASP A 41 3.71 1.20 21.28
CA ASP A 41 5.11 1.28 21.69
C ASP A 41 5.36 0.62 23.06
N ARG A 42 4.29 0.40 23.84
CA ARG A 42 4.33 -0.28 25.12
C ARG A 42 4.11 -1.78 24.93
N GLY A 43 5.11 -2.59 25.30
CA GLY A 43 5.09 -4.04 25.07
C GLY A 43 3.87 -4.79 25.64
N THR A 44 3.23 -4.31 26.71
CA THR A 44 2.01 -4.92 27.27
C THR A 44 0.77 -4.72 26.40
N ASP A 45 0.80 -3.68 25.57
CA ASP A 45 -0.33 -3.21 24.76
C ASP A 45 -0.16 -3.62 23.29
N VAL A 46 1.03 -4.11 22.90
CA VAL A 46 1.29 -4.77 21.62
C VAL A 46 0.36 -5.97 21.44
N ARG A 47 -0.35 -5.99 20.32
CA ARG A 47 -1.19 -7.13 19.91
C ARG A 47 -0.71 -7.59 18.56
N ASP A 48 -0.39 -8.87 18.48
CA ASP A 48 -0.07 -9.53 17.22
C ASP A 48 -1.33 -10.14 16.63
N ASP A 49 -1.35 -10.34 15.32
CA ASP A 49 -2.35 -11.18 14.69
C ASP A 49 -1.92 -11.72 13.32
N PHE A 50 -2.65 -12.71 12.86
CA PHE A 50 -2.48 -13.31 11.55
C PHE A 50 -3.63 -12.91 10.64
N ALA A 51 -3.33 -12.58 9.39
CA ALA A 51 -4.31 -12.26 8.37
C ALA A 51 -4.13 -13.16 7.15
N TRP A 52 -5.24 -13.64 6.60
CA TRP A 52 -5.29 -14.11 5.21
C TRP A 52 -5.64 -12.94 4.30
N ARG A 53 -4.82 -12.71 3.29
CA ARG A 53 -4.97 -11.63 2.32
C ARG A 53 -5.14 -12.18 0.91
N SER A 54 -6.02 -11.58 0.13
CA SER A 54 -6.21 -11.90 -1.29
C SER A 54 -6.45 -10.63 -2.08
N ASP A 55 -5.74 -10.46 -3.19
CA ASP A 55 -5.82 -9.29 -4.06
C ASP A 55 -6.03 -9.79 -5.50
N VAL A 56 -7.03 -9.25 -6.20
CA VAL A 56 -7.28 -9.55 -7.61
C VAL A 56 -7.29 -8.24 -8.37
N VAL A 57 -6.47 -8.13 -9.41
CA VAL A 57 -6.34 -6.94 -10.25
C VAL A 57 -6.62 -7.33 -11.70
N ALA A 58 -7.52 -6.59 -12.34
CA ALA A 58 -7.80 -6.70 -13.77
C ALA A 58 -7.53 -5.36 -14.43
N GLY A 59 -6.72 -5.34 -15.49
CA GLY A 59 -6.39 -4.08 -16.16
C GLY A 59 -6.13 -4.24 -17.64
N ASN A 60 -6.23 -3.14 -18.34
CA ASN A 60 -5.89 -3.03 -19.76
C ASN A 60 -5.05 -1.77 -19.97
N ALA A 61 -4.31 -1.72 -21.07
CA ALA A 61 -3.62 -0.51 -21.45
C ALA A 61 -3.60 -0.32 -22.97
N VAL A 62 -3.84 0.92 -23.38
CA VAL A 62 -3.93 1.35 -24.77
C VAL A 62 -2.81 2.33 -25.06
N GLN A 63 -2.12 2.11 -26.17
CA GLN A 63 -1.14 3.05 -26.69
C GLN A 63 -1.87 4.21 -27.37
N LEU A 64 -1.82 5.42 -26.78
CA LEU A 64 -2.49 6.60 -27.30
C LEU A 64 -1.67 7.31 -28.39
N ALA A 65 -0.35 7.33 -28.21
CA ALA A 65 0.64 7.86 -29.16
C ALA A 65 1.91 7.03 -29.10
N ARG A 66 2.94 7.30 -29.91
CA ARG A 66 4.19 6.51 -29.91
C ARG A 66 4.87 6.41 -28.52
N ASP A 67 4.74 7.46 -27.74
CA ASP A 67 5.40 7.71 -26.46
C ASP A 67 4.43 7.76 -25.27
N LEU A 68 3.12 7.68 -25.52
CA LEU A 68 2.07 7.84 -24.50
C LEU A 68 1.20 6.59 -24.40
N ARG A 69 1.09 6.03 -23.20
CA ARG A 69 0.26 4.86 -22.87
C ARG A 69 -0.70 5.20 -21.75
N LEU A 70 -1.97 4.87 -21.94
CA LEU A 70 -3.01 4.92 -20.93
C LEU A 70 -3.25 3.50 -20.40
N SER A 71 -3.25 3.31 -19.09
CA SER A 71 -3.72 2.10 -18.41
C SER A 71 -5.00 2.40 -17.64
N VAL A 72 -5.88 1.41 -17.58
CA VAL A 72 -7.08 1.41 -16.74
C VAL A 72 -7.16 0.08 -16.03
N GLY A 73 -7.63 0.08 -14.79
CA GLY A 73 -7.69 -1.10 -13.96
C GLY A 73 -8.88 -1.08 -13.01
N ALA A 74 -9.20 -2.27 -12.52
CA ALA A 74 -10.08 -2.49 -11.39
C ALA A 74 -9.44 -3.55 -10.50
N ASP A 75 -9.73 -3.49 -9.22
CA ASP A 75 -9.22 -4.46 -8.27
C ASP A 75 -10.19 -4.71 -7.13
N VAL A 76 -10.01 -5.88 -6.52
CA VAL A 76 -10.71 -6.29 -5.30
C VAL A 76 -9.67 -6.84 -4.35
N ARG A 77 -9.67 -6.37 -3.10
CA ARG A 77 -8.79 -6.85 -2.04
C ARG A 77 -9.64 -7.38 -0.89
N GLY A 78 -9.21 -8.45 -0.25
CA GLY A 78 -9.87 -9.05 0.89
C GLY A 78 -8.84 -9.40 1.95
N GLU A 79 -9.13 -9.04 3.19
CA GLU A 79 -8.30 -9.32 4.35
C GLU A 79 -9.17 -9.89 5.47
N VAL A 80 -8.76 -11.03 6.02
CA VAL A 80 -9.46 -11.71 7.11
C VAL A 80 -8.46 -12.04 8.21
N TRP A 81 -8.65 -11.44 9.37
CA TRP A 81 -7.87 -11.59 10.58
C TRP A 81 -8.40 -12.74 11.45
N ASP A 82 -7.48 -13.42 12.13
CA ASP A 82 -7.80 -14.58 12.97
C ASP A 82 -8.48 -14.19 14.29
N ARG A 83 -7.95 -13.18 14.99
CA ARG A 83 -8.44 -12.80 16.33
C ARG A 83 -9.19 -11.47 16.37
N PHE A 84 -8.82 -10.51 15.53
CA PHE A 84 -9.39 -9.16 15.57
C PHE A 84 -10.20 -8.87 14.30
N ASP A 85 -11.44 -9.34 14.30
CA ASP A 85 -12.33 -9.29 13.13
C ASP A 85 -12.76 -7.88 12.72
N ALA A 86 -12.66 -6.89 13.60
CA ALA A 86 -12.88 -5.48 13.29
C ALA A 86 -12.04 -5.00 12.08
N PHE A 87 -10.83 -5.56 11.91
CA PHE A 87 -9.92 -5.26 10.80
C PHE A 87 -10.19 -6.10 9.55
N ASN A 88 -11.19 -6.99 9.56
CA ASN A 88 -11.59 -7.70 8.35
C ASN A 88 -12.11 -6.71 7.34
N THR A 89 -11.58 -6.78 6.11
CA THR A 89 -11.88 -5.80 5.08
C THR A 89 -12.14 -6.49 3.77
N ILE A 90 -13.13 -6.00 3.04
CA ILE A 90 -13.20 -6.15 1.59
C ILE A 90 -13.09 -4.77 0.98
N ALA A 91 -12.27 -4.63 -0.05
CA ALA A 91 -12.02 -3.38 -0.74
C ALA A 91 -12.24 -3.58 -2.23
N ALA A 92 -12.78 -2.56 -2.90
CA ALA A 92 -12.86 -2.55 -4.36
C ALA A 92 -12.43 -1.19 -4.89
N GLY A 93 -11.62 -1.22 -5.94
CA GLY A 93 -11.02 -0.03 -6.53
C GLY A 93 -11.04 -0.03 -8.04
N THR A 94 -10.82 1.17 -8.58
CA THR A 94 -10.52 1.40 -10.00
C THR A 94 -9.30 2.29 -10.11
N SER A 95 -8.52 2.13 -11.17
CA SER A 95 -7.33 2.92 -11.40
C SER A 95 -7.21 3.39 -12.85
N ALA A 96 -6.53 4.52 -13.03
CA ALA A 96 -6.12 5.05 -14.32
C ALA A 96 -4.67 5.52 -14.24
N GLY A 97 -3.87 5.15 -15.24
CA GLY A 97 -2.46 5.49 -15.30
C GLY A 97 -2.08 6.07 -16.66
N LEU A 98 -1.26 7.11 -16.67
CA LEU A 98 -0.72 7.73 -17.86
C LEU A 98 0.80 7.68 -17.83
N ARG A 99 1.37 6.89 -18.74
CA ARG A 99 2.82 6.75 -18.89
C ARG A 99 3.31 7.46 -20.14
N TYR A 100 4.28 8.35 -19.97
CA TYR A 100 4.98 9.02 -21.07
C TYR A 100 6.46 8.61 -21.12
N ARG A 101 6.98 8.32 -22.31
CA ARG A 101 8.39 7.96 -22.54
C ARG A 101 9.08 9.01 -23.41
N PHE A 102 10.12 9.63 -22.88
CA PHE A 102 10.87 10.72 -23.53
C PHE A 102 11.86 10.20 -24.58
N GLY A 103 11.35 9.53 -25.61
CA GLY A 103 12.14 9.03 -26.75
C GLY A 103 12.05 7.53 -26.98
N LEU A 104 12.96 7.03 -27.81
CA LEU A 104 13.05 5.63 -28.20
C LEU A 104 14.31 5.00 -27.60
N GLY A 105 14.26 3.69 -27.35
CA GLY A 105 15.40 2.94 -26.80
C GLY A 105 15.37 2.83 -25.27
N ARG A 106 16.24 1.95 -24.73
CA ARG A 106 16.26 1.58 -23.31
C ARG A 106 16.54 2.77 -22.39
N SER A 107 17.44 3.66 -22.80
CA SER A 107 17.86 4.84 -22.03
C SER A 107 16.87 6.01 -22.06
N ALA A 108 15.79 5.94 -22.84
CA ALA A 108 14.77 6.97 -22.85
C ALA A 108 14.08 7.04 -21.47
N PRO A 109 14.13 8.20 -20.78
CA PRO A 109 13.44 8.38 -19.50
C PRO A 109 11.95 8.16 -19.66
N TRP A 110 11.28 7.84 -18.57
CA TRP A 110 9.82 7.73 -18.54
C TRP A 110 9.26 8.32 -17.25
N ILE A 111 8.00 8.72 -17.33
CA ILE A 111 7.19 9.17 -16.19
C ILE A 111 5.84 8.46 -16.25
N LEU A 112 5.28 8.13 -15.10
CA LEU A 112 3.96 7.52 -14.89
C LEU A 112 3.25 8.33 -13.82
N LEU A 113 2.05 8.82 -14.15
CA LEU A 113 1.09 9.30 -13.16
C LEU A 113 -0.04 8.28 -13.08
N GLU A 114 -0.35 7.81 -11.89
CA GLU A 114 -1.44 6.87 -11.63
C GLU A 114 -2.34 7.41 -10.52
N ASP A 115 -3.63 7.18 -10.66
CA ASP A 115 -4.65 7.50 -9.67
C ASP A 115 -5.51 6.25 -9.46
N ARG A 116 -5.75 5.91 -8.20
CA ARG A 116 -6.62 4.80 -7.77
C ARG A 116 -7.68 5.37 -6.83
N PHE A 117 -8.94 5.07 -7.10
CA PHE A 117 -10.06 5.39 -6.22
C PHE A 117 -10.82 4.11 -5.86
N GLY A 118 -11.17 3.96 -4.59
CA GLY A 118 -11.89 2.80 -4.11
C GLY A 118 -12.70 3.06 -2.84
N TYR A 119 -13.24 1.96 -2.32
CA TYR A 119 -13.94 1.93 -1.05
C TYR A 119 -13.57 0.65 -0.30
N ASP A 120 -13.27 0.80 0.99
CA ASP A 120 -12.94 -0.27 1.90
C ASP A 120 -14.11 -0.47 2.88
N TRP A 121 -14.71 -1.66 2.84
CA TRP A 121 -15.73 -2.12 3.78
C TRP A 121 -15.07 -2.94 4.87
N PHE A 122 -14.92 -2.32 6.04
CA PHE A 122 -14.46 -2.98 7.26
C PHE A 122 -15.64 -3.65 7.98
N HIS A 123 -15.36 -4.71 8.74
CA HIS A 123 -16.35 -5.31 9.63
C HIS A 123 -16.85 -4.31 10.67
N ASP A 124 -15.93 -3.51 11.22
CA ASP A 124 -16.31 -2.30 11.93
C ASP A 124 -16.63 -1.18 10.93
N SER A 125 -17.93 -0.89 10.78
CA SER A 125 -18.40 0.10 9.82
C SER A 125 -17.90 1.53 10.09
N ALA A 126 -17.46 1.85 11.32
CA ALA A 126 -16.90 3.17 11.62
C ALA A 126 -15.57 3.40 10.87
N GLN A 127 -14.80 2.32 10.62
CA GLN A 127 -13.54 2.35 9.89
C GLN A 127 -13.70 2.26 8.37
N SER A 128 -14.91 1.94 7.89
CA SER A 128 -15.16 1.84 6.45
C SER A 128 -15.02 3.19 5.78
N GLY A 129 -14.54 3.25 4.54
CA GLY A 129 -14.21 4.55 3.96
C GLY A 129 -13.83 4.51 2.50
N SER A 130 -13.71 5.70 1.91
CA SER A 130 -13.19 5.85 0.54
C SER A 130 -11.66 5.97 0.59
N ASP A 131 -10.97 5.18 -0.23
CA ASP A 131 -9.52 5.27 -0.40
C ASP A 131 -9.19 5.95 -1.74
N ASN A 132 -8.18 6.82 -1.72
CA ASN A 132 -7.60 7.39 -2.92
C ASN A 132 -6.08 7.37 -2.84
N VAL A 133 -5.43 6.88 -3.91
CA VAL A 133 -3.97 6.78 -4.01
C VAL A 133 -3.51 7.42 -5.30
N ILE A 134 -2.71 8.47 -5.19
CA ILE A 134 -2.06 9.15 -6.32
C ILE A 134 -0.58 8.80 -6.30
N ASN A 135 -0.07 8.24 -7.40
CA ASN A 135 1.30 7.75 -7.52
C ASN A 135 1.98 8.37 -8.75
N LEU A 136 3.08 9.10 -8.51
CA LEU A 136 3.95 9.65 -9.54
C LEU A 136 5.27 8.90 -9.53
N ARG A 137 5.59 8.21 -10.62
CA ARG A 137 6.86 7.49 -10.79
C ARG A 137 7.63 7.99 -11.99
N ALA A 138 8.95 7.94 -11.90
CA ALA A 138 9.82 8.18 -13.03
C ALA A 138 11.00 7.21 -13.01
N GLY A 139 11.57 6.97 -14.18
CA GLY A 139 12.74 6.11 -14.29
C GLY A 139 13.55 6.35 -15.55
N ILE A 140 14.81 5.93 -15.49
CA ILE A 140 15.77 6.04 -16.58
C ILE A 140 16.79 4.91 -16.50
N ALA A 141 17.12 4.31 -17.65
CA ALA A 141 18.30 3.45 -17.74
C ALA A 141 19.54 4.32 -18.04
N LEU A 142 20.46 4.38 -17.09
CA LEU A 142 21.72 5.13 -17.20
C LEU A 142 22.74 4.40 -18.09
N SER A 143 22.64 3.08 -18.17
CA SER A 143 23.47 2.22 -19.04
C SER A 143 22.76 0.90 -19.34
N ASP A 144 23.47 -0.02 -20.01
CA ASP A 144 22.97 -1.38 -20.25
C ASP A 144 22.88 -2.25 -18.98
N ARG A 145 23.37 -1.77 -17.84
CA ARG A 145 23.33 -2.53 -16.58
C ARG A 145 22.76 -1.76 -15.40
N ILE A 146 22.55 -0.46 -15.54
CA ILE A 146 22.13 0.40 -14.42
C ILE A 146 20.85 1.13 -14.82
N ALA A 147 19.83 1.01 -13.97
CA ALA A 147 18.64 1.85 -14.03
C ALA A 147 18.36 2.50 -12.68
N LEU A 148 17.78 3.69 -12.73
CA LEU A 148 17.31 4.45 -11.58
C LEU A 148 15.81 4.64 -11.73
N GLU A 149 15.07 4.39 -10.66
CA GLU A 149 13.65 4.70 -10.56
C GLU A 149 13.36 5.41 -9.25
N GLY A 150 12.31 6.22 -9.23
CA GLY A 150 11.85 6.87 -8.03
C GLY A 150 10.37 7.18 -8.12
N GLY A 151 9.75 7.31 -6.95
CA GLY A 151 8.33 7.46 -6.80
C GLY A 151 7.96 8.42 -5.68
N TYR A 152 6.79 9.03 -5.84
CA TYR A 152 6.06 9.69 -4.77
C TYR A 152 4.61 9.23 -4.81
N GLU A 153 4.11 8.82 -3.66
CA GLU A 153 2.75 8.29 -3.46
C GLU A 153 2.08 9.11 -2.35
N PHE A 154 0.85 9.54 -2.63
CA PHE A 154 -0.03 10.19 -1.69
C PHE A 154 -1.28 9.32 -1.54
N GLU A 155 -1.55 8.87 -0.33
CA GLU A 155 -2.76 8.15 0.02
C GLU A 155 -3.64 9.04 0.90
N SER A 156 -4.94 9.03 0.61
CA SER A 156 -5.95 9.60 1.48
C SER A 156 -7.06 8.59 1.71
N PHE A 157 -7.47 8.47 2.96
CA PHE A 157 -8.54 7.61 3.41
C PHE A 157 -9.54 8.46 4.18
N VAL A 158 -10.81 8.39 3.80
CA VAL A 158 -11.88 9.17 4.43
C VAL A 158 -12.97 8.23 4.90
N ALA A 159 -13.22 8.23 6.19
CA ALA A 159 -14.26 7.43 6.84
C ALA A 159 -15.46 8.30 7.24
N PRO A 160 -16.65 7.71 7.50
CA PRO A 160 -17.77 8.40 8.12
C PRO A 160 -17.40 9.02 9.48
N ASP A 161 -16.51 8.35 10.20
CA ASP A 161 -15.91 8.85 11.42
C ASP A 161 -14.52 9.44 11.12
N ASN A 162 -14.39 10.75 11.35
CA ASN A 162 -13.18 11.49 11.04
C ASN A 162 -11.98 11.08 11.91
N PHE A 163 -12.20 10.33 12.99
CA PHE A 163 -11.10 9.71 13.73
C PHE A 163 -10.26 8.81 12.82
N TYR A 164 -10.91 8.07 11.91
CA TYR A 164 -10.26 7.15 10.98
C TYR A 164 -9.76 7.79 9.68
N ASP A 165 -9.99 9.08 9.46
CA ASP A 165 -9.42 9.81 8.33
C ASP A 165 -7.89 9.76 8.40
N ARG A 166 -7.23 9.38 7.30
CA ARG A 166 -5.77 9.23 7.27
C ARG A 166 -5.19 9.77 5.98
N GLN A 167 -4.02 10.38 6.10
CA GLN A 167 -3.19 10.76 4.97
C GLN A 167 -1.80 10.14 5.10
N LEU A 168 -1.25 9.69 3.98
CA LEU A 168 0.08 9.10 3.92
C LEU A 168 0.85 9.66 2.74
N HIS A 169 2.07 10.08 3.01
CA HIS A 169 3.07 10.50 2.04
C HIS A 169 4.17 9.46 2.01
N ARG A 170 4.49 8.95 0.83
CA ARG A 170 5.59 8.01 0.63
C ARG A 170 6.47 8.45 -0.51
N GLY A 171 7.77 8.47 -0.27
CA GLY A 171 8.78 8.68 -1.29
C GLY A 171 9.69 7.48 -1.40
N ASP A 172 10.03 7.05 -2.61
CA ASP A 172 10.96 5.96 -2.83
C ASP A 172 11.97 6.24 -3.94
N ALA A 173 13.13 5.61 -3.82
CA ALA A 173 14.18 5.62 -4.83
C ALA A 173 14.84 4.25 -4.90
N HIS A 174 15.01 3.76 -6.12
CA HIS A 174 15.53 2.42 -6.42
C HIS A 174 16.62 2.49 -7.47
N ILE A 175 17.73 1.79 -7.22
CA ILE A 175 18.79 1.55 -8.20
C ILE A 175 18.78 0.06 -8.54
N PHE A 176 18.67 -0.25 -9.82
CA PHE A 176 18.73 -1.60 -10.35
C PHE A 176 20.07 -1.81 -11.06
N PHE A 177 20.77 -2.88 -10.70
CA PHE A 177 22.04 -3.27 -11.29
C PHE A 177 22.01 -4.70 -11.84
N ASP A 178 22.12 -4.85 -13.15
CA ASP A 178 22.26 -6.14 -13.83
C ASP A 178 23.71 -6.63 -13.68
N VAL A 179 23.97 -7.47 -12.69
CA VAL A 179 25.30 -8.04 -12.41
C VAL A 179 25.72 -8.97 -13.55
N THR A 180 24.79 -9.78 -14.02
CA THR A 180 24.92 -10.67 -15.19
C THR A 180 23.63 -10.61 -16.01
N SER A 181 23.56 -11.38 -17.10
CA SER A 181 22.33 -11.52 -17.89
C SER A 181 21.18 -12.23 -17.15
N SER A 182 21.43 -12.82 -15.98
CA SER A 182 20.45 -13.61 -15.21
C SER A 182 20.35 -13.20 -13.74
N LEU A 183 21.12 -12.19 -13.31
CA LEU A 183 21.14 -11.72 -11.93
C LEU A 183 21.04 -10.19 -11.92
N GLN A 184 20.00 -9.69 -11.25
CA GLN A 184 19.80 -8.29 -10.96
C GLN A 184 19.82 -8.06 -9.45
N VAL A 185 20.45 -6.98 -9.02
CA VAL A 185 20.44 -6.50 -7.64
C VAL A 185 19.68 -5.17 -7.62
N ALA A 186 18.76 -5.01 -6.68
CA ALA A 186 18.03 -3.78 -6.44
C ALA A 186 18.42 -3.21 -5.06
N LEU A 187 18.77 -1.93 -5.01
CA LEU A 187 18.94 -1.17 -3.78
C LEU A 187 17.83 -0.12 -3.69
N GLY A 188 17.03 -0.17 -2.64
CA GLY A 188 15.90 0.73 -2.43
C GLY A 188 16.01 1.53 -1.13
N TYR A 189 15.51 2.76 -1.15
CA TYR A 189 15.20 3.55 0.02
C TYR A 189 13.73 3.99 -0.04
N THR A 190 13.03 3.91 1.08
CA THR A 190 11.64 4.37 1.20
C THR A 190 11.52 5.25 2.44
N TYR A 191 10.93 6.42 2.24
CA TYR A 191 10.50 7.35 3.27
C TYR A 191 8.98 7.34 3.35
N ARG A 192 8.43 7.39 4.57
CA ARG A 192 6.99 7.40 4.81
C ARG A 192 6.66 8.31 5.98
N GLU A 193 5.67 9.17 5.81
CA GLU A 193 5.18 10.14 6.79
C GLU A 193 3.66 10.28 6.63
N GLY A 194 2.92 10.37 7.73
CA GLY A 194 1.47 10.45 7.68
C GLY A 194 0.83 10.01 8.98
N ASP A 195 -0.49 10.01 8.97
CA ASP A 195 -1.29 9.77 10.17
C ASP A 195 -1.11 8.35 10.70
N VAL A 196 -1.02 8.23 12.02
CA VAL A 196 -0.89 6.95 12.72
C VAL A 196 -1.93 6.86 13.83
N ILE A 197 -2.65 5.73 13.86
CA ILE A 197 -3.52 5.36 14.98
C ILE A 197 -2.81 4.27 15.79
N SER A 198 -2.64 4.54 17.09
CA SER A 198 -2.07 3.60 18.05
C SER A 198 -3.10 3.24 19.11
N TYR A 199 -3.21 1.97 19.45
CA TYR A 199 -4.15 1.46 20.43
C TYR A 199 -3.39 1.07 21.70
N ALA A 200 -3.84 1.59 22.84
CA ALA A 200 -3.18 1.30 24.11
C ALA A 200 -4.16 1.29 25.28
N VAL A 201 -3.82 0.55 26.34
CA VAL A 201 -4.65 0.52 27.55
C VAL A 201 -4.39 1.83 28.32
N PRO A 202 -5.42 2.64 28.61
CA PRO A 202 -5.24 3.85 29.40
C PRO A 202 -4.83 3.50 30.85
N PRO A 203 -4.08 4.38 31.53
CA PRO A 203 -3.64 5.70 31.08
C PRO A 203 -2.33 5.68 30.25
N ARG A 204 -2.24 6.64 29.32
CA ARG A 204 -1.05 6.91 28.50
C ARG A 204 -0.59 8.38 28.61
N PRO A 205 -0.12 8.84 29.78
CA PRO A 205 0.30 10.23 29.96
C PRO A 205 1.50 10.62 29.08
N ASP A 206 2.23 9.61 28.58
CA ASP A 206 3.40 9.73 27.72
C ASP A 206 3.08 10.04 26.26
N ILE A 207 1.93 9.58 25.73
CA ILE A 207 1.52 9.82 24.34
C ILE A 207 0.25 10.67 24.19
N ALA A 208 -0.62 10.70 25.21
CA ALA A 208 -1.86 11.47 25.19
C ALA A 208 -1.68 12.98 24.90
N PRO A 209 -0.60 13.67 25.35
CA PRO A 209 -0.38 15.07 25.01
C PRO A 209 -0.01 15.32 23.54
N PHE A 210 0.45 14.29 22.83
CA PHE A 210 0.85 14.37 21.42
C PHE A 210 -0.26 13.90 20.47
N ALA A 211 -1.27 13.21 20.99
CA ALA A 211 -2.40 12.76 20.20
C ALA A 211 -3.31 13.94 19.84
N ILE A 212 -3.67 14.05 18.56
CA ILE A 212 -4.60 15.07 18.08
C ILE A 212 -6.05 14.73 18.44
N GLU A 213 -6.36 13.44 18.51
CA GLU A 213 -7.69 12.91 18.83
C GLU A 213 -7.57 11.57 19.55
N ARG A 214 -8.61 11.22 20.33
CA ARG A 214 -8.64 10.02 21.17
C ARG A 214 -10.05 9.47 21.26
N GLU A 215 -10.19 8.17 21.06
CA GLU A 215 -11.47 7.47 21.19
C GLU A 215 -11.29 6.16 21.96
N ASP A 216 -12.27 5.81 22.79
CA ASP A 216 -12.27 4.53 23.50
C ASP A 216 -12.89 3.48 22.61
N GLU A 217 -12.17 2.39 22.41
CA GLU A 217 -12.45 1.45 21.35
C GLU A 217 -12.41 -0.02 21.83
N THR A 218 -13.08 -0.88 21.06
CA THR A 218 -13.36 -2.27 21.44
C THR A 218 -12.77 -3.33 20.51
N GLU A 219 -12.04 -2.95 19.46
CA GLU A 219 -11.58 -3.85 18.39
C GLU A 219 -10.64 -4.95 18.91
N PHE A 220 -9.92 -4.65 20.00
CA PHE A 220 -9.00 -5.59 20.65
C PHE A 220 -9.60 -6.31 21.87
N GLY A 221 -10.93 -6.24 22.04
CA GLY A 221 -11.66 -6.81 23.17
C GLY A 221 -11.25 -6.21 24.52
N LEU A 222 -11.41 -6.98 25.60
CA LEU A 222 -11.05 -6.53 26.96
C LEU A 222 -9.56 -6.77 27.28
N PRO A 223 -8.92 -5.91 28.08
CA PRO A 223 -9.44 -4.63 28.59
C PRO A 223 -9.62 -3.60 27.47
N LEU A 224 -10.58 -2.68 27.66
CA LEU A 224 -10.83 -1.57 26.73
C LEU A 224 -9.53 -0.78 26.47
N ARG A 225 -9.34 -0.38 25.22
CA ARG A 225 -8.21 0.44 24.79
C ARG A 225 -8.71 1.80 24.35
N THR A 226 -7.82 2.77 24.43
CA THR A 226 -8.02 4.07 23.79
C THR A 226 -7.17 4.07 22.52
N ALA A 227 -7.77 4.43 21.40
CA ALA A 227 -7.09 4.75 20.16
C ALA A 227 -6.56 6.20 20.24
N TYR A 228 -5.33 6.40 19.81
CA TYR A 228 -4.63 7.70 19.82
C TYR A 228 -4.20 8.01 18.39
N LYS A 229 -4.69 9.12 17.84
CA LYS A 229 -4.35 9.59 16.49
C LYS A 229 -3.20 10.59 16.54
N PHE A 230 -2.21 10.41 15.67
CA PHE A 230 -1.04 11.27 15.49
C PHE A 230 -0.88 11.69 14.03
N VAL A 231 -0.16 12.79 13.81
CA VAL A 231 0.25 13.34 12.50
C VAL A 231 1.75 13.23 12.34
#